data_AF-A0A090MIJ7-F1
#
_entry.id   AF-A0A090MIJ7-F1
#
_cell.length_a   1.000
_cell.length_b   1.000
_cell.length_c   1.000
_cell.angle_alpha   90.00
_cell.angle_beta   90.00
_cell.angle_gamma   90.00
#
_symmetry.space_group_name_H-M   'P 1'
#
loop_
_entity.id
_entity.type
_entity.pdbx_description
1 polymer ?
#
loop_
_entity_poly.entity_id
_entity_poly.type
_entity_poly.pdbx_seq_one_letter_code
_entity_poly.pdbx_strand_id
1 'polypeptide(L)'
;MSPKPEQESAFLNPMQDQEDTDEDSEPYQYVPPRRRRRCSACRCFAWTMSFLMIIIISALTGAWIAMAYLEIDQTCAMHTTKWSPVLKDVAIKYEETHFDGNFMEENKFRKNGSKEVDKAWESLGVDYRPGVISYEEGIASGLTDSHVQISPKHGGGFIVNVEGMHHLHCLNLVRKSLYFNYDHYKHMGGHAFENEGEVFRLHVSKSKHLSLPIES
;
A
#
# COMPACT_ATOMS: atom_id res chain seq x y z
N MET A 1 -83.07 78.82 -5.65
CA MET A 1 -84.54 78.88 -5.71
C MET A 1 -84.98 77.60 -6.39
N SER A 2 -85.65 76.63 -5.80
CA SER A 2 -86.34 76.49 -4.53
C SER A 2 -86.50 74.95 -4.35
N PRO A 3 -87.05 74.44 -3.25
CA PRO A 3 -86.21 73.84 -2.22
C PRO A 3 -86.86 72.57 -1.60
N LYS A 4 -86.32 72.10 -0.46
CA LYS A 4 -87.05 71.71 0.77
C LYS A 4 -88.10 70.54 0.70
N PRO A 5 -88.64 70.04 1.83
CA PRO A 5 -88.00 69.61 3.09
C PRO A 5 -88.78 68.46 3.84
N GLU A 6 -88.43 68.25 5.12
CA GLU A 6 -89.29 67.85 6.27
C GLU A 6 -89.81 66.39 6.32
N GLN A 7 -90.07 65.73 7.46
CA GLN A 7 -90.22 66.03 8.89
C GLN A 7 -90.08 64.67 9.65
N GLU A 8 -89.38 64.57 10.79
CA GLU A 8 -89.89 64.55 12.18
C GLU A 8 -90.44 63.21 12.75
N SER A 9 -89.60 62.64 13.62
CA SER A 9 -89.82 62.08 14.98
C SER A 9 -90.76 60.90 15.31
N ALA A 10 -90.24 60.15 16.30
CA ALA A 10 -90.90 59.47 17.42
C ALA A 10 -91.44 58.04 17.22
N PHE A 11 -90.70 57.14 17.89
CA PHE A 11 -91.08 55.87 18.50
C PHE A 11 -92.59 55.66 18.75
N LEU A 12 -93.07 54.44 18.41
CA LEU A 12 -93.71 53.47 19.33
C LEU A 12 -94.21 52.25 18.52
N ASN A 13 -93.65 51.06 18.80
CA ASN A 13 -94.14 49.72 18.43
C ASN A 13 -95.49 49.41 19.14
N PRO A 14 -96.21 48.28 18.92
CA PRO A 14 -96.09 47.18 17.93
C PRO A 14 -97.45 46.76 17.28
N MET A 15 -97.44 45.89 16.26
CA MET A 15 -98.48 44.86 16.02
C MET A 15 -98.03 43.93 14.87
N GLN A 16 -97.54 42.74 15.23
CA GLN A 16 -98.24 41.44 15.07
C GLN A 16 -99.27 41.37 13.91
N ASP A 17 -99.32 40.41 12.99
CA ASP A 17 -98.82 39.03 12.89
C ASP A 17 -98.83 38.64 11.40
N GLN A 18 -98.33 37.43 11.11
CA GLN A 18 -98.72 36.53 9.99
C GLN A 18 -97.63 36.23 8.94
N GLU A 19 -96.75 35.31 9.34
CA GLU A 19 -96.60 33.94 8.77
C GLU A 19 -96.51 33.80 7.24
N ASP A 20 -95.32 33.44 6.73
CA ASP A 20 -95.18 32.22 5.90
C ASP A 20 -93.71 31.76 5.76
N THR A 21 -93.50 30.50 6.17
CA THR A 21 -92.62 29.44 5.62
C THR A 21 -91.12 29.63 5.32
N ASP A 22 -90.35 28.75 5.99
CA ASP A 22 -89.30 27.86 5.47
C ASP A 22 -87.96 28.44 4.99
N GLU A 23 -86.89 28.20 5.77
CA GLU A 23 -85.71 27.42 5.30
C GLU A 23 -84.67 27.24 6.43
N ASP A 24 -84.30 25.98 6.67
CA ASP A 24 -83.26 25.49 7.56
C ASP A 24 -81.92 26.23 7.37
N SER A 25 -81.40 26.85 8.43
CA SER A 25 -80.04 27.41 8.46
C SER A 25 -79.24 26.82 9.62
N GLU A 26 -78.58 25.69 9.34
CA GLU A 26 -77.59 25.03 10.20
C GLU A 26 -76.44 25.98 10.59
N PRO A 27 -75.92 25.92 11.84
CA PRO A 27 -74.86 26.80 12.30
C PRO A 27 -73.50 26.42 11.70
N TYR A 28 -72.85 27.35 11.01
CA TYR A 28 -71.49 27.17 10.46
C TYR A 28 -70.48 26.90 11.59
N GLN A 29 -70.12 25.62 11.75
CA GLN A 29 -69.07 25.18 12.65
C GLN A 29 -67.69 25.39 12.02
N TYR A 30 -66.92 26.34 12.55
CA TYR A 30 -65.53 26.59 12.12
C TYR A 30 -64.64 25.39 12.43
N VAL A 31 -64.15 24.72 11.38
CA VAL A 31 -63.17 23.62 11.51
C VAL A 31 -61.77 24.20 11.29
N PRO A 32 -60.85 24.18 12.27
CA PRO A 32 -59.51 24.71 12.05
C PRO A 32 -58.78 23.89 10.98
N PRO A 33 -57.90 24.50 10.17
CA PRO A 33 -57.14 23.77 9.18
C PRO A 33 -56.29 22.71 9.90
N ARG A 34 -56.46 21.44 9.53
CA ARG A 34 -55.60 20.35 10.01
C ARG A 34 -54.16 20.73 9.69
N ARG A 35 -53.38 21.16 10.69
CA ARG A 35 -51.92 21.18 10.60
C ARG A 35 -51.51 19.76 10.24
N ARG A 36 -51.19 19.52 8.96
CA ARG A 36 -50.50 18.30 8.55
C ARG A 36 -49.20 18.28 9.35
N ARG A 37 -49.19 17.54 10.46
CA ARG A 37 -47.95 17.12 11.12
C ARG A 37 -47.21 16.33 10.06
N ARG A 38 -46.33 16.98 9.32
CA ARG A 38 -45.42 16.33 8.38
C ARG A 38 -44.71 15.26 9.22
N CYS A 39 -45.03 13.99 8.93
CA CYS A 39 -44.79 12.86 9.84
C CYS A 39 -43.36 12.91 10.40
N SER A 40 -43.24 13.13 11.72
CA SER A 40 -41.97 13.04 12.45
C SER A 40 -41.28 11.70 12.18
N ALA A 41 -42.06 10.63 11.98
CA ALA A 41 -41.59 9.30 11.61
C ALA A 41 -40.83 9.25 10.28
N CYS A 42 -41.22 9.99 9.24
CA CYS A 42 -40.47 10.01 7.97
C CYS A 42 -39.12 10.72 8.14
N ARG A 43 -39.05 11.75 9.00
CA ARG A 43 -37.77 12.39 9.33
C ARG A 43 -36.90 11.45 10.15
N CYS A 44 -37.42 10.82 11.19
CA CYS A 44 -36.69 9.83 11.99
C CYS A 44 -36.18 8.67 11.12
N PHE A 45 -37.01 8.15 10.21
CA PHE A 45 -36.63 7.09 9.29
C PHE A 45 -35.55 7.53 8.30
N ALA A 46 -35.64 8.76 7.77
CA ALA A 46 -34.59 9.33 6.93
C ALA A 46 -33.27 9.48 7.71
N TRP A 47 -33.33 9.95 8.96
CA TRP A 47 -32.15 10.06 9.83
C TRP A 47 -31.55 8.69 10.15
N THR A 48 -32.36 7.67 10.47
CA THR A 48 -31.86 6.31 10.73
C THR A 48 -31.23 5.71 9.48
N MET A 49 -31.81 5.92 8.29
CA MET A 49 -31.24 5.45 7.03
C MET A 49 -29.93 6.15 6.70
N SER A 50 -29.83 7.47 6.89
CA SER A 50 -28.58 8.20 6.71
C SER A 50 -27.49 7.71 7.67
N PHE A 51 -27.82 7.44 8.94
CA PHE A 51 -26.88 6.87 9.90
C PHE A 51 -26.40 5.48 9.48
N LEU A 52 -27.31 4.60 9.04
CA LEU A 52 -26.95 3.27 8.54
C LEU A 52 -26.07 3.35 7.29
N MET A 53 -26.36 4.27 6.37
CA MET A 53 -25.54 4.50 5.18
C MET A 53 -24.14 4.99 5.54
N ILE A 54 -24.00 5.90 6.50
CA ILE A 54 -22.70 6.37 6.99
C ILE A 54 -21.90 5.21 7.60
N ILE A 55 -22.55 4.36 8.41
CA ILE A 55 -21.91 3.17 9.00
C ILE A 55 -21.41 2.24 7.90
N ILE A 56 -22.24 1.92 6.91
CA ILE A 56 -21.86 1.05 5.80
C ILE A 56 -20.71 1.65 5.00
N ILE A 57 -20.77 2.93 4.64
CA ILE A 57 -19.69 3.61 3.91
C ILE A 57 -18.40 3.59 4.72
N SER A 58 -18.46 3.88 6.04
CA SER A 58 -17.28 3.84 6.91
C SER A 58 -16.67 2.44 7.04
N ALA A 59 -17.50 1.40 7.05
CA ALA A 59 -17.04 0.01 7.09
C ALA A 59 -16.39 -0.39 5.76
N LEU A 60 -16.96 0.03 4.63
CA LEU A 60 -16.40 -0.21 3.30
C LEU A 60 -15.09 0.52 3.08
N THR A 61 -14.99 1.80 3.50
CA THR A 61 -13.74 2.56 3.41
C THR A 61 -12.68 1.99 4.35
N GLY A 62 -13.05 1.61 5.58
CA GLY A 62 -12.16 0.93 6.52
C GLY A 62 -11.62 -0.39 5.99
N ALA A 63 -12.48 -1.21 5.37
CA ALA A 63 -12.08 -2.47 4.74
C ALA A 63 -11.14 -2.22 3.53
N TRP A 64 -11.43 -1.22 2.71
CA TRP A 64 -10.59 -0.88 1.57
C TRP A 64 -9.20 -0.38 2.00
N ILE A 65 -9.15 0.50 3.01
CA ILE A 65 -7.89 0.97 3.60
C ILE A 65 -7.11 -0.22 4.18
N ALA A 66 -7.76 -1.07 4.98
CA ALA A 66 -7.11 -2.24 5.56
C ALA A 66 -6.51 -3.17 4.49
N MET A 67 -7.24 -3.42 3.38
CA MET A 67 -6.73 -4.18 2.25
C MET A 67 -5.53 -3.50 1.58
N ALA A 68 -5.55 -2.18 1.42
CA ALA A 68 -4.41 -1.44 0.85
C ALA A 68 -3.16 -1.49 1.74
N TYR A 69 -3.32 -1.52 3.07
CA TYR A 69 -2.20 -1.64 4.01
C TYR A 69 -1.60 -3.05 4.06
N LEU A 70 -2.32 -4.10 3.63
CA LEU A 70 -1.77 -5.46 3.57
C LEU A 70 -0.65 -5.62 2.54
N GLU A 71 -0.60 -4.77 1.51
CA GLU A 71 0.37 -4.83 0.42
C GLU A 71 1.37 -3.67 0.41
N ILE A 72 1.45 -2.91 1.53
CA ILE A 72 2.30 -1.71 1.59
C ILE A 72 3.78 -2.05 1.36
N ASP A 73 4.28 -3.14 1.94
CA ASP A 73 5.68 -3.56 1.81
C ASP A 73 6.04 -3.88 0.36
N GLN A 74 5.16 -4.60 -0.34
CA GLN A 74 5.36 -4.92 -1.76
C GLN A 74 5.34 -3.66 -2.63
N THR A 75 4.38 -2.77 -2.37
CA THR A 75 4.26 -1.50 -3.09
C THR A 75 5.52 -0.66 -2.86
N CYS A 76 6.00 -0.56 -1.62
CA CYS A 76 7.24 0.15 -1.28
C CYS A 76 8.47 -0.48 -1.95
N ALA A 77 8.57 -1.81 -1.97
CA ALA A 77 9.66 -2.51 -2.64
C ALA A 77 9.67 -2.23 -4.15
N MET A 78 8.50 -2.26 -4.80
CA MET A 78 8.37 -1.93 -6.22
C MET A 78 8.77 -0.48 -6.55
N HIS A 79 8.54 0.47 -5.64
CA HIS A 79 8.90 1.87 -5.87
C HIS A 79 10.36 2.21 -5.57
N THR A 80 11.04 1.39 -4.76
CA THR A 80 12.43 1.63 -4.33
C THR A 80 13.45 0.79 -5.08
N THR A 81 13.00 -0.14 -5.92
CA THR A 81 13.87 -1.06 -6.67
C THR A 81 13.56 -1.01 -8.16
N LYS A 82 14.54 -1.42 -8.98
CA LYS A 82 14.29 -1.67 -10.41
C LYS A 82 13.46 -2.95 -10.54
N TRP A 83 12.59 -2.98 -11.54
CA TRP A 83 11.80 -4.19 -11.83
C TRP A 83 12.70 -5.42 -11.96
N SER A 84 12.31 -6.49 -11.27
CA SER A 84 13.00 -7.78 -11.23
C SER A 84 11.98 -8.90 -11.05
N PRO A 85 12.18 -10.09 -11.65
CA PRO A 85 11.32 -11.26 -11.44
C PRO A 85 11.17 -11.65 -9.97
N VAL A 86 12.18 -11.35 -9.14
CA VAL A 86 12.14 -11.60 -7.70
C VAL A 86 10.96 -10.90 -7.02
N LEU A 87 10.59 -9.70 -7.47
CA LEU A 87 9.46 -8.95 -6.91
C LEU A 87 8.10 -9.62 -7.19
N LYS A 88 8.01 -10.43 -8.24
CA LYS A 88 6.79 -11.15 -8.61
C LYS A 88 6.63 -12.42 -7.78
N ASP A 89 7.73 -13.15 -7.58
CA ASP A 89 7.70 -14.50 -7.02
C ASP A 89 7.95 -14.52 -5.49
N VAL A 90 8.50 -13.43 -4.92
CA VAL A 90 8.84 -13.35 -3.50
C VAL A 90 8.00 -12.31 -2.78
N ALA A 91 7.35 -12.74 -1.70
CA ALA A 91 6.64 -11.86 -0.79
C ALA A 91 7.64 -11.03 0.05
N ILE A 92 7.85 -9.76 -0.30
CA ILE A 92 8.70 -8.85 0.50
C ILE A 92 7.89 -8.36 1.70
N LYS A 93 8.46 -8.54 2.88
CA LYS A 93 7.95 -8.02 4.14
C LYS A 93 9.07 -7.32 4.89
N TYR A 94 8.75 -6.18 5.49
CA TYR A 94 9.67 -5.44 6.33
C TYR A 94 9.32 -5.67 7.79
N GLU A 95 10.35 -5.93 8.60
CA GLU A 95 10.22 -6.07 10.04
C GLU A 95 11.28 -5.18 10.71
N GLU A 96 10.88 -4.51 11.79
CA GLU A 96 11.82 -3.78 12.62
C GLU A 96 12.55 -4.76 13.54
N THR A 97 13.87 -4.81 13.43
CA THR A 97 14.71 -5.67 14.27
C THR A 97 15.78 -4.85 14.95
N HIS A 98 16.00 -5.09 16.24
CA HIS A 98 17.12 -4.51 16.95
C HIS A 98 18.41 -5.27 16.63
N PHE A 99 19.45 -4.52 16.24
CA PHE A 99 20.78 -5.08 16.02
C PHE A 99 21.55 -5.13 17.33
N ASP A 100 22.14 -6.28 17.62
CA ASP A 100 23.13 -6.40 18.69
C ASP A 100 24.44 -5.74 18.23
N GLY A 101 24.74 -4.59 18.83
CA GLY A 101 25.93 -3.80 18.58
C GLY A 101 27.10 -4.09 19.52
N ASN A 102 27.04 -5.16 20.33
CA ASN A 102 28.13 -5.50 21.24
C ASN A 102 29.43 -5.74 20.44
N PHE A 103 30.43 -4.91 20.70
CA PHE A 103 31.69 -4.97 19.96
C PHE A 103 32.56 -6.16 20.38
N MET A 104 32.58 -6.47 21.69
CA MET A 104 33.48 -7.46 22.28
C MET A 104 32.97 -8.89 22.14
N GLU A 105 31.68 -9.06 21.87
CA GLU A 105 31.06 -10.37 21.67
C GLU A 105 30.94 -10.68 20.18
N GLU A 106 31.67 -11.70 19.74
CA GLU A 106 31.63 -12.15 18.35
C GLU A 106 30.44 -13.07 18.11
N ASN A 107 29.51 -12.62 17.27
CA ASN A 107 28.48 -13.50 16.74
C ASN A 107 29.07 -14.57 15.79
N LYS A 108 28.24 -15.55 15.42
CA LYS A 108 28.63 -16.69 14.56
C LYS A 108 29.23 -16.29 13.18
N PHE A 109 29.03 -15.06 12.72
CA PHE A 109 29.52 -14.57 11.42
C PHE A 109 30.86 -13.83 11.53
N ARG A 110 31.23 -13.35 12.72
CA ARG A 110 32.37 -12.45 12.95
C ARG A 110 33.63 -13.13 13.51
N LYS A 111 33.54 -14.42 13.83
CA LYS A 111 34.67 -15.21 14.35
C LYS A 111 35.75 -15.44 13.28
N ASN A 112 36.94 -15.83 13.73
CA ASN A 112 38.01 -16.31 12.85
C ASN A 112 37.54 -17.46 11.95
N GLY A 113 38.16 -17.57 10.78
CA GLY A 113 37.80 -18.56 9.77
C GLY A 113 37.75 -19.98 10.31
N SER A 114 36.57 -20.59 10.20
CA SER A 114 36.32 -21.98 10.58
C SER A 114 35.12 -22.52 9.80
N LYS A 115 34.91 -23.84 9.86
CA LYS A 115 33.76 -24.50 9.22
C LYS A 115 32.43 -23.97 9.73
N GLU A 116 32.35 -23.62 11.00
CA GLU A 116 31.14 -23.08 11.62
C GLU A 116 30.83 -21.67 11.09
N VAL A 117 31.86 -20.84 10.91
CA VAL A 117 31.72 -19.52 10.31
C VAL A 117 31.32 -19.64 8.84
N ASP A 118 31.96 -20.53 8.08
CA ASP A 118 31.62 -20.76 6.68
C ASP A 118 30.17 -21.21 6.53
N LYS A 119 29.70 -22.15 7.35
CA LYS A 119 28.29 -22.58 7.38
C LYS A 119 27.35 -21.44 7.74
N ALA A 120 27.75 -20.54 8.64
CA ALA A 120 26.96 -19.37 8.96
C ALA A 120 26.84 -18.45 7.73
N TRP A 121 27.93 -18.15 7.04
CA TRP A 121 27.92 -17.34 5.82
C TRP A 121 27.14 -18.02 4.66
N GLU A 122 27.27 -19.33 4.48
CA GLU A 122 26.49 -20.14 3.53
C GLU A 122 24.98 -19.99 3.78
N SER A 123 24.55 -19.93 5.04
CA SER A 123 23.13 -19.71 5.37
C SER A 123 22.60 -18.34 4.95
N LEU A 124 23.47 -17.37 4.64
CA LEU A 124 23.10 -16.08 4.06
C LEU A 124 23.00 -16.11 2.52
N GLY A 125 23.41 -17.21 1.87
CA GLY A 125 23.36 -17.35 0.41
C GLY A 125 24.62 -16.89 -0.32
N VAL A 126 25.78 -16.86 0.35
CA VAL A 126 27.05 -16.38 -0.25
C VAL A 126 27.57 -17.25 -1.40
N ASP A 127 27.08 -18.49 -1.50
CA ASP A 127 27.39 -19.45 -2.56
C ASP A 127 26.20 -19.68 -3.50
N TYR A 128 25.31 -18.69 -3.59
CA TYR A 128 24.20 -18.71 -4.54
C TYR A 128 24.71 -18.84 -5.97
N ARG A 129 24.06 -19.72 -6.74
CA ARG A 129 24.41 -19.97 -8.14
C ARG A 129 23.65 -19.02 -9.07
N PRO A 130 24.26 -18.58 -10.18
CA PRO A 130 23.54 -17.81 -11.19
C PRO A 130 22.27 -18.52 -11.64
N GLY A 131 21.19 -17.76 -11.74
CA GLY A 131 19.91 -18.21 -12.27
C GLY A 131 19.80 -17.93 -13.76
N VAL A 132 18.71 -18.43 -14.35
CA VAL A 132 18.32 -18.13 -15.73
C VAL A 132 16.93 -17.51 -15.69
N ILE A 133 16.77 -16.37 -16.35
CA ILE A 133 15.46 -15.73 -16.56
C ILE A 133 15.12 -15.72 -18.03
N SER A 134 13.83 -15.65 -18.34
CA SER A 134 13.37 -15.58 -19.72
C SER A 134 13.91 -14.33 -20.42
N TYR A 135 13.87 -14.34 -21.76
CA TYR A 135 14.26 -13.16 -22.53
C TYR A 135 13.38 -11.94 -22.19
N GLU A 136 12.07 -12.14 -22.09
CA GLU A 136 11.10 -11.10 -21.75
C GLU A 136 11.38 -10.48 -20.37
N GLU A 137 11.64 -11.31 -19.37
CA GLU A 137 12.03 -10.86 -18.03
C GLU A 137 13.38 -10.13 -18.06
N GLY A 138 14.34 -10.62 -18.82
CA GLY A 138 15.63 -9.94 -18.97
C GLY A 138 15.47 -8.52 -19.52
N ILE A 139 14.71 -8.36 -20.60
CA ILE A 139 14.44 -7.04 -21.19
C ILE A 139 13.68 -6.14 -20.20
N ALA A 140 12.68 -6.66 -19.50
CA ALA A 140 11.94 -5.90 -18.49
C ALA A 140 12.82 -5.47 -17.30
N SER A 141 13.84 -6.26 -16.95
CA SER A 141 14.90 -5.88 -16.00
C SER A 141 15.97 -4.96 -16.58
N GLY A 142 15.84 -4.55 -17.85
CA GLY A 142 16.74 -3.67 -18.58
C GLY A 142 18.05 -4.32 -19.01
N LEU A 143 18.06 -5.64 -19.18
CA LEU A 143 19.11 -6.33 -19.93
C LEU A 143 18.90 -6.10 -21.43
N THR A 144 19.96 -6.33 -22.20
CA THR A 144 20.00 -6.11 -23.65
C THR A 144 20.73 -7.27 -24.31
N ASP A 145 20.69 -7.35 -25.65
CA ASP A 145 21.35 -8.41 -26.41
C ASP A 145 22.87 -8.51 -26.22
N SER A 146 23.52 -7.46 -25.72
CA SER A 146 24.94 -7.47 -25.39
C SER A 146 25.27 -8.22 -24.09
N HIS A 147 24.26 -8.56 -23.28
CA HIS A 147 24.44 -9.33 -22.06
C HIS A 147 24.55 -10.83 -22.35
N VAL A 148 25.16 -11.56 -21.40
CA VAL A 148 25.40 -13.00 -21.55
C VAL A 148 24.07 -13.77 -21.60
N GLN A 149 23.90 -14.54 -22.66
CA GLN A 149 22.69 -15.32 -22.93
C GLN A 149 23.01 -16.80 -23.13
N ILE A 150 22.03 -17.64 -22.80
CA ILE A 150 22.06 -19.06 -23.13
C ILE A 150 21.60 -19.22 -24.57
N SER A 151 22.28 -20.08 -25.34
CA SER A 151 21.88 -20.33 -26.72
C SER A 151 20.46 -20.93 -26.78
N PRO A 152 19.64 -20.63 -27.80
CA PRO A 152 18.27 -21.13 -27.90
C PRO A 152 18.15 -22.66 -27.83
N LYS A 153 19.13 -23.41 -28.36
CA LYS A 153 19.19 -24.88 -28.28
C LYS A 153 19.29 -25.44 -26.85
N HIS A 154 19.59 -24.61 -25.86
CA HIS A 154 19.75 -24.96 -24.45
C HIS A 154 18.72 -24.27 -23.54
N GLY A 155 17.62 -23.76 -24.11
CA GLY A 155 16.52 -23.14 -23.36
C GLY A 155 16.45 -21.61 -23.46
N GLY A 156 17.50 -20.95 -23.98
CA GLY A 156 17.51 -19.50 -24.14
C GLY A 156 17.56 -18.71 -22.82
N GLY A 157 17.44 -17.39 -22.93
CA GLY A 157 17.34 -16.49 -21.76
C GLY A 157 18.67 -15.93 -21.27
N PHE A 158 18.61 -15.16 -20.19
CA PHE A 158 19.74 -14.45 -19.61
C PHE A 158 20.28 -15.16 -18.38
N ILE A 159 21.61 -15.25 -18.27
CA ILE A 159 22.27 -15.70 -17.05
C ILE A 159 22.39 -14.51 -16.11
N VAL A 160 21.76 -14.60 -14.93
CA VAL A 160 21.64 -13.49 -13.99
C VAL A 160 22.01 -13.90 -12.57
N ASN A 161 22.45 -12.92 -11.79
CA ASN A 161 22.61 -13.05 -10.34
C ASN A 161 21.68 -12.05 -9.65
N VAL A 162 21.22 -12.40 -8.45
CA VAL A 162 20.57 -11.43 -7.58
C VAL A 162 21.65 -10.55 -6.98
N GLU A 163 21.57 -9.24 -7.20
CA GLU A 163 22.64 -8.28 -6.83
C GLU A 163 23.04 -8.38 -5.36
N GLY A 164 22.06 -8.49 -4.45
CA GLY A 164 22.34 -8.68 -3.02
C GLY A 164 23.15 -9.93 -2.72
N MET A 165 22.92 -11.04 -3.43
CA MET A 165 23.69 -12.27 -3.27
C MET A 165 25.10 -12.13 -3.84
N HIS A 166 25.26 -11.40 -4.95
CA HIS A 166 26.58 -11.07 -5.50
C HIS A 166 27.40 -10.23 -4.51
N HIS A 167 26.78 -9.24 -3.86
CA HIS A 167 27.42 -8.44 -2.82
C HIS A 167 27.86 -9.29 -1.64
N LEU A 168 27.00 -10.20 -1.17
CA LEU A 168 27.34 -11.12 -0.08
C LEU A 168 28.48 -12.08 -0.45
N HIS A 169 28.49 -12.62 -1.67
CA HIS A 169 29.58 -13.43 -2.20
C HIS A 169 30.92 -12.69 -2.15
N CYS A 170 30.92 -11.46 -2.67
CA CYS A 170 32.08 -10.57 -2.65
C CYS A 170 32.54 -10.23 -1.23
N LEU A 171 31.60 -9.90 -0.33
CA LEU A 171 31.91 -9.60 1.05
C LEU A 171 32.51 -10.81 1.78
N ASN A 172 32.01 -12.03 1.49
CA ASN A 172 32.57 -13.26 2.01
C ASN A 172 34.01 -13.47 1.52
N LEU A 173 34.29 -13.17 0.24
CA LEU A 173 35.65 -13.22 -0.29
C LEU A 173 36.58 -12.24 0.44
N VAL A 174 36.14 -11.00 0.66
CA VAL A 174 36.91 -10.00 1.44
C VAL A 174 37.19 -10.52 2.84
N ARG A 175 36.17 -11.02 3.56
CA ARG A 175 36.32 -11.62 4.89
C ARG A 175 37.37 -12.73 4.90
N LYS A 176 37.29 -13.67 3.95
CA LYS A 176 38.23 -14.80 3.83
C LYS A 176 39.66 -14.32 3.50
N SER A 177 39.79 -13.16 2.86
CA SER A 177 41.06 -12.56 2.44
C SER A 177 41.71 -11.65 3.50
N LEU A 178 41.05 -11.40 4.64
CA LEU A 178 41.64 -10.64 5.74
C LEU A 178 42.88 -11.35 6.27
N TYR A 179 43.88 -10.59 6.72
CA TYR A 179 45.20 -11.13 7.09
C TYR A 179 45.13 -12.27 8.12
N PHE A 180 44.17 -12.22 9.05
CA PHE A 180 43.97 -13.24 10.09
C PHE A 180 43.20 -14.48 9.63
N ASN A 181 42.60 -14.44 8.43
CA ASN A 181 41.88 -15.55 7.80
C ASN A 181 42.62 -16.13 6.61
N TYR A 182 43.48 -15.34 5.96
CA TYR A 182 44.07 -15.63 4.66
C TYR A 182 44.78 -16.98 4.63
N ASP A 183 45.67 -17.26 5.58
CA ASP A 183 46.44 -18.51 5.60
C ASP A 183 45.51 -19.73 5.69
N HIS A 184 44.44 -19.66 6.47
CA HIS A 184 43.47 -20.75 6.58
C HIS A 184 42.79 -21.05 5.24
N TYR A 185 42.27 -20.03 4.56
CA TYR A 185 41.58 -20.22 3.27
C TYR A 185 42.54 -20.49 2.11
N LYS A 186 43.77 -19.97 2.16
CA LYS A 186 44.81 -20.28 1.18
C LYS A 186 45.22 -21.74 1.26
N HIS A 187 45.36 -22.31 2.45
CA HIS A 187 45.63 -23.75 2.62
C HIS A 187 44.47 -24.64 2.15
N MET A 188 43.22 -24.20 2.31
CA MET A 188 42.05 -24.96 1.81
C MET A 188 41.91 -24.96 0.29
N GLY A 189 42.53 -23.99 -0.41
CA GLY A 189 42.60 -23.99 -1.88
C GLY A 189 41.25 -23.86 -2.59
N GLY A 190 40.29 -23.11 -2.03
CA GLY A 190 39.01 -22.84 -2.72
C GLY A 190 39.19 -21.93 -3.94
N HIS A 191 38.23 -21.94 -4.89
CA HIS A 191 38.27 -21.24 -6.19
C HIS A 191 39.05 -19.91 -6.24
N ALA A 192 38.71 -18.93 -5.39
CA ALA A 192 39.38 -17.63 -5.43
C ALA A 192 40.85 -17.71 -4.95
N PHE A 193 41.14 -18.60 -4.01
CA PHE A 193 42.45 -18.84 -3.37
C PHE A 193 43.36 -19.79 -4.15
N GLU A 194 42.85 -20.49 -5.16
CA GLU A 194 43.67 -21.18 -6.17
C GLU A 194 44.50 -20.19 -6.99
N ASN A 195 43.97 -18.98 -7.20
CA ASN A 195 44.68 -17.92 -7.90
C ASN A 195 45.86 -17.39 -7.07
N GLU A 196 46.91 -16.95 -7.76
CA GLU A 196 48.09 -16.36 -7.14
C GLU A 196 48.30 -14.90 -7.57
N GLY A 197 49.07 -14.18 -6.74
CA GLY A 197 49.57 -12.84 -7.05
C GLY A 197 48.49 -11.85 -7.47
N GLU A 198 48.65 -11.27 -8.66
CA GLU A 198 47.80 -10.19 -9.15
C GLU A 198 46.36 -10.65 -9.42
N VAL A 199 46.13 -11.88 -9.84
CA VAL A 199 44.77 -12.40 -10.10
C VAL A 199 43.96 -12.44 -8.81
N PHE A 200 44.56 -12.94 -7.73
CA PHE A 200 43.92 -12.92 -6.41
C PHE A 200 43.63 -11.49 -5.95
N ARG A 201 44.62 -10.59 -6.06
CA ARG A 201 44.45 -9.17 -5.70
C ARG A 201 43.30 -8.53 -6.48
N LEU A 202 43.19 -8.79 -7.78
CA LEU A 202 42.11 -8.26 -8.61
C LEU A 202 40.76 -8.85 -8.20
N HIS A 203 40.67 -10.14 -7.88
CA HIS A 203 39.44 -10.77 -7.43
C HIS A 203 38.90 -10.13 -6.13
N VAL A 204 39.79 -9.85 -5.16
CA VAL A 204 39.42 -9.22 -3.88
C VAL A 204 39.11 -7.73 -4.05
N SER A 205 39.90 -7.02 -4.86
CA SER A 205 39.79 -5.55 -5.03
C SER A 205 38.72 -5.09 -6.01
N LYS A 206 38.35 -5.94 -6.99
CA LYS A 206 37.36 -5.63 -8.03
C LYS A 206 36.03 -6.34 -7.84
N SER A 207 35.72 -6.80 -6.62
CA SER A 207 34.35 -7.10 -6.23
C SER A 207 33.47 -5.91 -6.62
N LYS A 208 32.64 -6.11 -7.64
CA LYS A 208 32.14 -5.04 -8.51
C LYS A 208 31.25 -4.05 -7.78
N HIS A 209 31.77 -2.86 -7.48
CA HIS A 209 30.96 -1.66 -7.24
C HIS A 209 31.68 -0.33 -7.56
N LEU A 210 32.72 -0.38 -8.42
CA LEU A 210 33.38 0.81 -8.98
C LEU A 210 33.23 0.86 -10.50
N SER A 211 32.04 0.57 -11.01
CA SER A 211 31.65 1.04 -12.34
C SER A 211 31.25 2.50 -12.22
N LEU A 212 32.12 3.40 -12.68
CA LEU A 212 31.75 4.79 -12.91
C LEU A 212 30.48 4.82 -13.77
N PRO A 213 29.48 5.68 -13.46
CA PRO A 213 28.35 5.85 -14.35
C PRO A 213 28.89 6.23 -15.73
N ILE A 214 28.52 5.46 -16.75
CA ILE A 214 28.74 5.87 -18.13
C ILE A 214 27.73 6.99 -18.36
N GLU A 215 28.19 8.24 -18.31
CA GLU A 215 27.40 9.39 -18.76
C GLU A 215 26.97 9.12 -20.21
N SER A 216 25.66 9.20 -20.45
CA SER A 216 25.03 9.14 -21.78
C SER A 216 25.13 10.48 -22.48
#